data_AF-A0A7V9V405-F1
#
_entry.id   AF-A0A7V9V405-F1
#
_cell.length_a   1.000
_cell.length_b   1.000
_cell.length_c   1.000
_cell.angle_alpha   90.00
_cell.angle_beta   90.00
_cell.angle_gamma   90.00
#
_symmetry.space_group_name_H-M   'P 1'
#
loop_
_entity.id
_entity.type
_entity.pdbx_description
1 polymer ?
#
loop_
_entity_poly.entity_id
_entity_poly.type
_entity_poly.pdbx_seq_one_letter_code
_entity_poly.pdbx_strand_id
1 'polypeptide(L)'
;SGGPFAVGWGLIEEKEQPLLDQLGTQSPAAREKLVARLELTGTGRARDHCRSVLNDPRMASVRQIALKLSEPASNLTTGAGAVGLEAQPRVGMHFRQPPAGLETFGERMTAAESLSGGDVAAAYRAHVAAQQFAAEQIIHHFEGGRGGKLLVFLPSADLETGRGVPFYVAQKLLLRQLVLGPNAEHSGARKLLTRGLRAGWSGLEIVDSSPASARY
;
A
#
# COMPACT_ATOMS: atom_id res chain seq x y z
N SER A 1 15.00 -15.65 -17.37
CA SER A 1 13.54 -15.65 -17.66
C SER A 1 12.86 -14.71 -16.69
N GLY A 2 12.13 -13.71 -17.18
CA GLY A 2 11.38 -12.78 -16.34
C GLY A 2 10.03 -13.39 -16.00
N GLY A 3 9.79 -13.73 -14.73
CA GLY A 3 8.46 -14.12 -14.27
C GLY A 3 7.46 -12.96 -14.41
N PRO A 4 6.14 -13.25 -14.37
CA PRO A 4 5.12 -12.22 -14.44
C PRO A 4 5.35 -11.16 -13.35
N PHE A 5 5.14 -9.89 -13.74
CA PHE A 5 5.35 -8.73 -12.88
C PHE A 5 4.08 -7.88 -12.85
N ALA A 6 3.74 -7.35 -11.69
CA ALA A 6 2.63 -6.43 -11.49
C ALA A 6 3.07 -5.22 -10.66
N VAL A 7 2.28 -4.14 -10.72
CA VAL A 7 2.50 -2.93 -9.92
C VAL A 7 1.23 -2.58 -9.16
N GLY A 8 1.37 -2.37 -7.85
CA GLY A 8 0.32 -1.90 -6.95
C GLY A 8 0.49 -0.42 -6.59
N TRP A 9 -0.62 0.32 -6.56
CA TRP A 9 -0.64 1.77 -6.37
C TRP A 9 -1.49 2.19 -5.17
N GLY A 10 -0.87 2.71 -4.13
CA GLY A 10 -1.53 3.32 -2.96
C GLY A 10 -2.14 4.70 -3.23
N LEU A 11 -1.95 5.26 -4.44
CA LEU A 11 -2.54 6.54 -4.83
C LEU A 11 -3.86 6.39 -5.58
N ILE A 12 -4.17 5.18 -6.05
CA ILE A 12 -5.30 4.88 -6.93
C ILE A 12 -6.33 4.10 -6.14
N GLU A 13 -7.55 4.64 -6.11
CA GLU A 13 -8.69 4.04 -5.43
C GLU A 13 -9.15 2.77 -6.14
N GLU A 14 -9.65 1.80 -5.37
CA GLU A 14 -10.16 0.53 -5.89
C GLU A 14 -11.22 0.70 -6.99
N LYS A 15 -12.04 1.76 -6.91
CA LYS A 15 -13.09 2.06 -7.88
C LYS A 15 -12.54 2.32 -9.29
N GLU A 16 -11.25 2.69 -9.38
CA GLU A 16 -10.53 2.96 -10.62
C GLU A 16 -9.90 1.69 -11.22
N GLN A 17 -9.98 0.54 -10.54
CA GLN A 17 -9.43 -0.74 -11.05
C GLN A 17 -9.94 -1.11 -12.46
N PRO A 18 -11.22 -0.89 -12.83
CA PRO A 18 -11.69 -1.16 -14.19
C PRO A 18 -11.01 -0.30 -15.27
N LEU A 19 -10.57 0.92 -14.93
CA LEU A 19 -9.79 1.76 -15.86
C LEU A 19 -8.36 1.24 -15.98
N LEU A 20 -7.76 0.80 -14.88
CA LEU A 20 -6.44 0.17 -14.86
C LEU A 20 -6.39 -1.10 -15.73
N ASP A 21 -7.42 -1.94 -15.64
CA ASP A 21 -7.52 -3.19 -16.41
C ASP A 21 -7.62 -2.93 -17.93
N GLN A 22 -8.13 -1.77 -18.34
CA GLN A 22 -8.22 -1.38 -19.75
C GLN A 22 -6.87 -0.93 -20.33
N LEU A 23 -5.94 -0.43 -19.52
CA LEU A 23 -4.69 0.19 -20.01
C LEU A 23 -3.87 -0.72 -20.93
N GLY A 24 -3.91 -2.04 -20.70
CA GLY A 24 -3.14 -3.02 -21.47
C GLY A 24 -3.71 -3.34 -22.84
N THR A 25 -4.96 -2.98 -23.12
CA THR A 25 -5.63 -3.25 -24.41
C THR A 25 -5.72 -2.02 -25.30
N GLN A 26 -5.38 -0.84 -24.78
CA GLN A 26 -5.53 0.43 -25.50
C GLN A 26 -4.29 0.81 -26.31
N SER A 27 -4.53 1.56 -27.40
CA SER A 27 -3.48 2.26 -28.13
C SER A 27 -2.82 3.34 -27.26
N PRO A 28 -1.60 3.81 -27.58
CA PRO A 28 -0.92 4.84 -26.79
C PRO A 28 -1.76 6.12 -26.58
N ALA A 29 -2.42 6.62 -27.63
CA ALA A 29 -3.27 7.81 -27.52
C ALA A 29 -4.54 7.58 -26.70
N ALA A 30 -5.13 6.37 -26.76
CA ALA A 30 -6.29 6.03 -25.93
C ALA A 30 -5.89 5.82 -24.47
N ARG A 31 -4.70 5.25 -24.22
CA ARG A 31 -4.12 5.12 -22.88
C ARG A 31 -3.94 6.46 -22.20
N GLU A 32 -3.34 7.43 -22.88
CA GLU A 32 -3.12 8.77 -22.31
C GLU A 32 -4.43 9.40 -21.84
N LYS A 33 -5.50 9.25 -22.64
CA LYS A 33 -6.85 9.71 -22.26
C LYS A 33 -7.42 8.95 -21.05
N LEU A 34 -7.19 7.64 -20.93
CA LEU A 34 -7.60 6.88 -19.75
C LEU A 34 -6.82 7.32 -18.50
N VAL A 35 -5.50 7.45 -18.61
CA VAL A 35 -4.64 7.88 -17.48
C VAL A 35 -5.00 9.30 -17.03
N ALA A 36 -5.38 10.19 -17.96
CA ALA A 36 -5.85 11.53 -17.63
C ALA A 36 -7.17 11.53 -16.82
N ARG A 37 -8.01 10.50 -16.98
CA ARG A 37 -9.28 10.34 -16.26
C ARG A 37 -9.12 9.75 -14.86
N LEU A 38 -8.00 9.09 -14.57
CA LEU A 38 -7.76 8.47 -13.26
C LEU A 38 -7.73 9.54 -12.16
N GLU A 39 -8.53 9.31 -11.12
CA GLU A 39 -8.50 10.10 -9.90
C GLU A 39 -7.33 9.61 -9.01
N LEU A 40 -6.28 10.43 -8.92
CA LEU A 40 -5.12 10.14 -8.07
C LEU A 40 -5.23 10.94 -6.77
N THR A 41 -5.11 10.30 -5.62
CA THR A 41 -5.32 10.97 -4.31
C THR A 41 -4.08 11.68 -3.73
N GLY A 42 -2.90 11.51 -4.35
CA GLY A 42 -1.65 12.18 -3.91
C GLY A 42 -1.54 13.64 -4.35
N THR A 43 -0.38 14.28 -4.20
CA THR A 43 -0.15 15.65 -4.72
C THR A 43 1.19 15.77 -5.45
N GLY A 44 1.30 16.78 -6.31
CA GLY A 44 2.52 17.16 -7.02
C GLY A 44 3.24 15.97 -7.69
N ARG A 45 4.53 15.82 -7.36
CA ARG A 45 5.44 14.86 -7.98
C ARG A 45 4.97 13.40 -7.91
N ALA A 46 4.25 13.01 -6.87
CA ALA A 46 3.77 11.64 -6.73
C ALA A 46 2.70 11.31 -7.78
N ARG A 47 1.79 12.26 -8.07
CA ARG A 47 0.81 12.13 -9.15
C ARG A 47 1.49 12.11 -10.51
N ASP A 48 2.43 13.02 -10.74
CA ASP A 48 3.14 13.12 -12.02
C ASP A 48 3.95 11.87 -12.31
N HIS A 49 4.63 11.31 -11.29
CA HIS A 49 5.36 10.07 -11.41
C HIS A 49 4.43 8.88 -11.71
N CYS A 50 3.31 8.76 -10.98
CA CYS A 50 2.31 7.73 -11.24
C CYS A 50 1.81 7.80 -12.70
N ARG A 51 1.43 9.00 -13.18
CA ARG A 51 1.00 9.19 -14.58
C ARG A 51 2.10 8.87 -15.57
N SER A 52 3.33 9.28 -15.29
CA SER A 52 4.49 8.99 -16.16
C SER A 52 4.71 7.48 -16.31
N VAL A 53 4.65 6.72 -15.21
CA VAL A 53 4.80 5.25 -15.24
C VAL A 53 3.62 4.59 -15.94
N LEU A 54 2.39 5.02 -15.68
CA LEU A 54 1.19 4.46 -16.33
C LEU A 54 1.17 4.72 -17.84
N ASN A 55 1.74 5.84 -18.29
CA ASN A 55 1.86 6.18 -19.72
C ASN A 55 3.05 5.49 -20.41
N ASP A 56 3.98 4.88 -19.67
CA ASP A 56 5.14 4.21 -20.27
C ASP A 56 4.67 3.01 -21.12
N PRO A 57 5.01 2.94 -22.42
CA PRO A 57 4.60 1.85 -23.28
C PRO A 57 5.10 0.48 -22.79
N ARG A 58 6.21 0.42 -22.05
CA ARG A 58 6.75 -0.82 -21.45
C ARG A 58 5.88 -1.35 -20.31
N MET A 59 5.08 -0.48 -19.70
CA MET A 59 4.15 -0.82 -18.62
C MET A 59 2.77 -1.26 -19.16
N ALA A 60 2.56 -1.19 -20.48
CA ALA A 60 1.32 -1.60 -21.15
C ALA A 60 0.81 -2.97 -20.71
N SER A 61 1.67 -3.98 -20.79
CA SER A 61 1.33 -5.37 -20.51
C SER A 61 1.47 -5.72 -19.02
N VAL A 62 1.91 -4.77 -18.19
CA VAL A 62 2.09 -4.97 -16.76
C VAL A 62 0.75 -4.76 -16.08
N ARG A 63 0.32 -5.74 -15.29
CA ARG A 63 -0.91 -5.62 -14.50
C ARG A 63 -0.74 -4.51 -13.47
N GLN A 64 -1.72 -3.62 -13.42
CA GLN A 64 -1.80 -2.53 -12.45
C GLN A 64 -2.87 -2.88 -11.40
N ILE A 65 -2.61 -2.60 -10.13
CA ILE A 65 -3.50 -2.93 -9.01
C ILE A 65 -3.73 -1.66 -8.19
N ALA A 66 -4.99 -1.28 -8.00
CA ALA A 66 -5.38 -0.23 -7.09
C ALA A 66 -5.33 -0.77 -5.66
N LEU A 67 -4.61 -0.07 -4.78
CA LEU A 67 -4.44 -0.48 -3.38
C LEU A 67 -5.08 0.49 -2.40
N LYS A 68 -5.62 1.61 -2.86
CA LYS A 68 -6.27 2.59 -1.99
C LYS A 68 -7.74 2.23 -1.80
N LEU A 69 -8.15 2.13 -0.55
CA LEU A 69 -9.55 2.02 -0.18
C LEU A 69 -10.26 3.34 -0.51
N SER A 70 -11.41 3.27 -1.19
CA SER A 70 -12.25 4.45 -1.40
C SER A 70 -12.69 4.96 -0.03
N GLU A 71 -12.47 6.24 0.28
CA GLU A 71 -12.96 6.78 1.55
C GLU A 71 -14.48 6.61 1.60
N PRO A 72 -15.05 5.99 2.64
CA PRO A 72 -16.48 6.07 2.83
C PRO A 72 -16.80 7.54 3.05
N ALA A 73 -17.63 8.13 2.19
CA ALA A 73 -18.05 9.52 2.29
C ALA A 73 -18.45 9.84 3.74
N SER A 74 -17.58 10.55 4.45
CA SER A 74 -17.77 11.29 5.69
C SER A 74 -18.81 10.79 6.72
N ASN A 75 -18.89 9.49 7.01
CA ASN A 75 -19.75 8.98 8.11
C ASN A 75 -18.96 8.54 9.36
N LEU A 76 -17.64 8.72 9.38
CA LEU A 76 -16.81 8.38 10.55
C LEU A 76 -16.47 9.57 11.45
N THR A 77 -16.85 10.79 11.07
CA THR A 77 -16.42 12.04 11.73
C THR A 77 -17.52 12.82 12.46
N THR A 78 -18.76 12.35 12.48
CA THR A 78 -19.82 12.99 13.28
C THR A 78 -20.42 11.98 14.25
N GLY A 79 -20.03 12.10 15.52
CA GLY A 79 -20.77 11.49 16.62
C GLY A 79 -22.16 12.11 16.73
N ALA A 80 -23.14 11.54 16.03
CA ALA A 80 -24.57 11.59 16.34
C ALA A 80 -25.33 10.76 15.30
N GLY A 81 -25.95 9.67 15.75
CA GLY A 81 -26.94 8.95 14.96
C GLY A 81 -26.47 7.58 14.52
N ALA A 82 -27.14 6.56 15.07
CA ALA A 82 -27.15 5.21 14.53
C ALA A 82 -27.60 5.27 13.05
N VAL A 83 -26.65 5.13 12.12
CA VAL A 83 -26.93 4.97 10.69
C VAL A 83 -26.11 3.80 10.19
N GLY A 84 -26.83 2.69 9.94
CA GLY A 84 -26.49 1.62 9.00
C GLY A 84 -25.10 0.99 9.11
N LEU A 85 -25.02 -0.15 9.78
CA LEU A 85 -23.92 -1.14 9.68
C LEU A 85 -23.73 -1.75 8.26
N GLU A 86 -24.35 -1.21 7.22
CA GLU A 86 -24.57 -1.87 5.91
C GLU A 86 -23.81 -1.24 4.73
N ALA A 87 -22.70 -0.52 4.99
CA ALA A 87 -21.76 -0.13 3.95
C ALA A 87 -20.33 -0.01 4.47
N GLN A 88 -19.94 -0.88 5.42
CA GLN A 88 -18.52 -1.06 5.67
C GLN A 88 -17.92 -1.75 4.43
N PRO A 89 -16.87 -1.19 3.81
CA PRO A 89 -16.10 -1.98 2.86
C PRO A 89 -15.73 -3.28 3.57
N ARG A 90 -15.93 -4.41 2.88
CA ARG A 90 -15.68 -5.76 3.39
C ARG A 90 -14.17 -5.95 3.60
N VAL A 91 -13.58 -5.17 4.51
CA VAL A 91 -12.24 -5.40 5.00
C VAL A 91 -12.36 -6.65 5.85
N GLY A 92 -11.80 -7.74 5.34
CA GLY A 92 -11.81 -9.04 5.98
C GLY A 92 -11.31 -8.91 7.42
N MET A 93 -12.22 -9.16 8.36
CA MET A 93 -12.04 -8.99 9.80
C MET A 93 -11.05 -10.00 10.43
N HIS A 94 -10.08 -10.52 9.66
CA HIS A 94 -9.25 -11.65 10.06
C HIS A 94 -7.76 -11.32 10.20
N PHE A 95 -7.40 -10.05 10.26
CA PHE A 95 -6.04 -9.61 10.58
C PHE A 95 -5.90 -9.32 12.08
N ARG A 96 -4.77 -9.76 12.65
CA ARG A 96 -4.35 -9.33 13.98
C ARG A 96 -3.80 -7.92 13.88
N GLN A 97 -4.26 -7.02 14.74
CA GLN A 97 -3.70 -5.67 14.83
C GLN A 97 -2.32 -5.70 15.51
N PRO A 98 -1.43 -4.74 15.19
CA PRO A 98 -0.16 -4.61 15.88
C PRO A 98 -0.36 -4.26 17.36
N PRO A 99 0.48 -4.78 18.27
CA PRO A 99 0.41 -4.43 19.69
C PRO A 99 0.69 -2.93 19.87
N ALA A 100 -0.02 -2.28 20.80
CA ALA A 100 0.10 -0.84 21.08
C ALA A 100 -0.07 0.07 19.84
N GLY A 101 -0.84 -0.38 18.83
CA GLY A 101 -0.96 0.31 17.55
C GLY A 101 -1.66 1.67 17.66
N LEU A 102 -2.70 1.77 18.50
CA LEU A 102 -3.45 3.02 18.71
C LEU A 102 -2.61 4.05 19.49
N GLU A 103 -1.92 3.61 20.54
CA GLU A 103 -1.06 4.46 21.38
C GLU A 103 0.06 5.05 20.51
N THR A 104 0.76 4.20 19.76
CA THR A 104 1.86 4.67 18.90
C THR A 104 1.38 5.52 17.72
N PHE A 105 0.14 5.32 17.26
CA PHE A 105 -0.46 6.20 16.27
C PHE A 105 -0.80 7.57 16.88
N GLY A 106 -1.38 7.58 18.08
CA GLY A 106 -1.67 8.78 18.85
C GLY A 106 -0.42 9.62 19.11
N GLU A 107 0.67 9.01 19.56
CA GLU A 107 1.96 9.68 19.79
C GLU A 107 2.50 10.38 18.54
N ARG A 108 2.30 9.79 17.34
CA ARG A 108 2.71 10.42 16.08
C ARG A 108 1.81 11.59 15.69
N MET A 109 0.51 11.47 15.93
CA MET A 109 -0.46 12.52 15.61
C MET A 109 -0.38 13.70 16.59
N THR A 110 -0.04 13.45 17.85
CA THR A 110 0.22 14.51 18.84
C THR A 110 1.55 15.20 18.58
N ALA A 111 2.59 14.47 18.20
CA ALA A 111 3.86 15.06 17.75
C ALA A 111 3.70 15.93 16.49
N ALA A 112 2.68 15.66 15.67
CA ALA A 112 2.33 16.45 14.49
C ALA A 112 1.28 17.56 14.77
N GLU A 113 0.92 17.81 16.04
CA GLU A 113 -0.10 18.81 16.47
C GLU A 113 -1.45 18.72 15.72
N SER A 114 -1.85 17.51 15.30
CA SER A 114 -2.83 17.38 14.22
C SER A 114 -4.27 17.09 14.66
N LEU A 115 -4.55 16.54 15.86
CA LEU A 115 -5.90 16.03 16.21
C LEU A 115 -6.24 16.02 17.72
N SER A 116 -7.54 16.05 18.05
CA SER A 116 -8.08 15.80 19.41
C SER A 116 -8.21 14.30 19.70
N GLY A 117 -8.29 13.89 20.97
CA GLY A 117 -8.25 12.46 21.37
C GLY A 117 -9.37 11.57 20.78
N GLY A 118 -10.58 12.11 20.58
CA GLY A 118 -11.67 11.39 19.92
C GLY A 118 -11.42 11.16 18.42
N ASP A 119 -10.77 12.14 17.78
CA ASP A 119 -10.44 12.09 16.35
C ASP A 119 -9.29 11.11 16.08
N VAL A 120 -8.36 10.94 17.04
CA VAL A 120 -7.23 10.01 16.92
C VAL A 120 -7.70 8.56 16.79
N ALA A 121 -8.69 8.13 17.58
CA ALA A 121 -9.19 6.75 17.51
C ALA A 121 -9.93 6.46 16.20
N ALA A 122 -10.70 7.43 15.69
CA ALA A 122 -11.37 7.31 14.39
C ALA A 122 -10.37 7.29 13.23
N ALA A 123 -9.39 8.21 13.26
CA ALA A 123 -8.30 8.25 12.29
C ALA A 123 -7.47 6.96 12.29
N TYR A 124 -7.17 6.40 13.48
CA TYR A 124 -6.47 5.12 13.59
C TYR A 124 -7.26 3.98 12.95
N ARG A 125 -8.57 3.88 13.22
CA ARG A 125 -9.42 2.84 12.60
C ARG A 125 -9.45 2.96 11.08
N ALA A 126 -9.59 4.18 10.56
CA ALA A 126 -9.57 4.43 9.12
C ALA A 126 -8.20 4.05 8.50
N HIS A 127 -7.12 4.42 9.18
CA HIS A 127 -5.75 4.07 8.78
C HIS A 127 -5.53 2.56 8.73
N VAL A 128 -5.94 1.83 9.78
CA VAL A 128 -5.86 0.36 9.83
C VAL A 128 -6.70 -0.29 8.74
N ALA A 129 -7.93 0.20 8.51
CA ALA A 129 -8.80 -0.32 7.45
C ALA A 129 -8.16 -0.16 6.05
N ALA A 130 -7.54 0.99 5.78
CA ALA A 130 -6.83 1.22 4.52
C ALA A 130 -5.64 0.27 4.34
N GLN A 131 -4.85 0.02 5.40
CA GLN A 131 -3.71 -0.90 5.34
C GLN A 131 -4.14 -2.36 5.14
N GLN A 132 -5.21 -2.79 5.83
CA GLN A 132 -5.76 -4.13 5.68
C GLN A 132 -6.33 -4.34 4.29
N PHE A 133 -7.06 -3.35 3.76
CA PHE A 133 -7.55 -3.38 2.39
C PHE A 133 -6.41 -3.53 1.37
N ALA A 134 -5.36 -2.71 1.48
CA ALA A 134 -4.19 -2.81 0.60
C ALA A 134 -3.53 -4.19 0.69
N ALA A 135 -3.42 -4.76 1.90
CA ALA A 135 -2.90 -6.10 2.11
C ALA A 135 -3.78 -7.17 1.45
N GLU A 136 -5.10 -7.06 1.53
CA GLU A 136 -6.03 -7.98 0.86
C GLU A 136 -5.90 -7.95 -0.66
N GLN A 137 -5.78 -6.77 -1.26
CA GLN A 137 -5.55 -6.66 -2.71
C GLN A 137 -4.24 -7.33 -3.13
N ILE A 138 -3.19 -7.20 -2.31
CA ILE A 138 -1.92 -7.92 -2.52
C ILE A 138 -2.15 -9.42 -2.38
N ILE A 139 -2.88 -9.88 -1.36
CA ILE A 139 -3.12 -11.31 -1.13
C ILE A 139 -3.89 -11.92 -2.30
N HIS A 140 -5.01 -11.30 -2.70
CA HIS A 140 -5.83 -11.73 -3.84
C HIS A 140 -5.02 -11.81 -5.15
N HIS A 141 -4.03 -10.92 -5.34
CA HIS A 141 -3.15 -11.00 -6.50
C HIS A 141 -2.39 -12.34 -6.57
N PHE A 142 -1.83 -12.79 -5.44
CA PHE A 142 -1.03 -14.02 -5.37
C PHE A 142 -1.90 -15.27 -5.33
N GLU A 143 -3.05 -15.23 -4.65
CA GLU A 143 -4.00 -16.36 -4.59
C GLU A 143 -4.62 -16.69 -5.95
N GLY A 144 -4.76 -15.70 -6.84
CA GLY A 144 -5.25 -15.90 -8.21
C GLY A 144 -4.33 -16.73 -9.13
N GLY A 145 -3.34 -17.44 -8.58
CA GLY A 145 -2.46 -18.38 -9.29
C GLY A 145 -1.46 -17.71 -10.24
N ARG A 146 -1.32 -16.39 -10.18
CA ARG A 146 -0.53 -15.64 -11.18
C ARG A 146 0.97 -15.63 -10.92
N GLY A 147 1.43 -16.09 -9.74
CA GLY A 147 2.83 -16.17 -9.37
C GLY A 147 3.62 -14.86 -9.63
N GLY A 148 4.93 -14.91 -9.46
CA GLY A 148 5.80 -13.80 -9.89
C GLY A 148 6.01 -12.69 -8.84
N LYS A 149 6.23 -11.47 -9.34
CA LYS A 149 6.71 -10.34 -8.54
C LYS A 149 5.70 -9.20 -8.54
N LEU A 150 5.53 -8.55 -7.39
CA LEU A 150 4.69 -7.36 -7.25
C LEU A 150 5.55 -6.23 -6.69
N LEU A 151 5.60 -5.11 -7.42
CA LEU A 151 6.15 -3.85 -6.90
C LEU A 151 5.01 -2.99 -6.37
N VAL A 152 5.14 -2.47 -5.17
CA VAL A 152 4.09 -1.72 -4.50
C VAL A 152 4.58 -0.32 -4.15
N PHE A 153 3.82 0.70 -4.55
CA PHE A 153 4.04 2.08 -4.15
C PHE A 153 3.02 2.49 -3.10
N LEU A 154 3.47 2.72 -1.87
CA LEU A 154 2.65 3.14 -0.73
C LEU A 154 3.28 4.34 -0.02
N PRO A 155 2.49 5.12 0.75
CA PRO A 155 3.03 6.09 1.70
C PRO A 155 4.02 5.45 2.68
N SER A 156 5.04 6.18 3.11
CA SER A 156 6.08 5.66 4.02
C SER A 156 5.50 5.10 5.33
N ALA A 157 4.44 5.71 5.86
CA ALA A 157 3.75 5.25 7.08
C ALA A 157 3.12 3.85 6.92
N ASP A 158 2.78 3.46 5.68
CA ASP A 158 2.16 2.17 5.37
C ASP A 158 3.19 1.08 5.06
N LEU A 159 4.48 1.42 4.94
CA LEU A 159 5.56 0.49 4.62
C LEU A 159 6.25 -0.09 5.87
N GLU A 160 5.81 0.29 7.07
CA GLU A 160 6.46 -0.12 8.31
C GLU A 160 6.32 -1.64 8.56
N THR A 161 7.44 -2.35 8.74
CA THR A 161 7.45 -3.83 8.76
C THR A 161 6.66 -4.44 9.92
N GLY A 162 6.55 -3.74 11.06
CA GLY A 162 5.86 -4.23 12.26
C GLY A 162 4.38 -3.85 12.37
N ARG A 163 3.87 -2.97 11.51
CA ARG A 163 2.50 -2.42 11.66
C ARG A 163 1.81 -1.92 10.39
N GLY A 164 2.52 -1.82 9.26
CA GLY A 164 1.99 -1.38 7.98
C GLY A 164 1.45 -2.52 7.12
N VAL A 165 1.28 -2.26 5.83
CA VAL A 165 0.83 -3.26 4.84
C VAL A 165 1.69 -4.53 4.83
N PRO A 166 3.04 -4.47 4.91
CA PRO A 166 3.87 -5.68 4.95
C PRO A 166 3.55 -6.60 6.13
N PHE A 167 3.24 -6.03 7.29
CA PHE A 167 2.85 -6.77 8.49
C PHE A 167 1.57 -7.58 8.25
N TYR A 168 0.55 -6.97 7.64
CA TYR A 168 -0.71 -7.65 7.33
C TYR A 168 -0.56 -8.72 6.24
N VAL A 169 0.21 -8.44 5.18
CA VAL A 169 0.49 -9.43 4.13
C VAL A 169 1.19 -10.67 4.70
N ALA A 170 2.16 -10.48 5.60
CA ALA A 170 2.91 -11.57 6.23
C ALA A 170 2.04 -12.51 7.10
N GLN A 171 0.85 -12.07 7.54
CA GLN A 171 -0.06 -12.92 8.32
C GLN A 171 -0.76 -13.98 7.47
N LYS A 172 -0.84 -13.78 6.16
CA LYS A 172 -1.61 -14.64 5.24
C LYS A 172 -0.74 -15.30 4.18
N LEU A 173 0.35 -14.65 3.76
CA LEU A 173 1.24 -15.18 2.72
C LEU A 173 2.69 -15.27 3.19
N LEU A 174 3.34 -16.37 2.82
CA LEU A 174 4.78 -16.58 3.01
C LEU A 174 5.54 -16.03 1.80
N LEU A 175 5.61 -14.70 1.67
CA LEU A 175 6.33 -14.02 0.59
C LEU A 175 7.67 -13.49 1.07
N ARG A 176 8.66 -13.47 0.16
CA ARG A 176 9.85 -12.64 0.34
C ARG A 176 9.48 -11.19 0.07
N GLN A 177 9.36 -10.41 1.13
CA GLN A 177 9.04 -8.99 1.06
C GLN A 177 10.32 -8.17 1.13
N LEU A 178 10.42 -7.15 0.28
CA LEU A 178 11.51 -6.18 0.29
C LEU A 178 10.91 -4.77 0.38
N VAL A 179 11.11 -4.11 1.51
CA VAL A 179 10.64 -2.75 1.75
C VAL A 179 11.77 -1.76 1.47
N LEU A 180 11.51 -0.77 0.62
CA LEU A 180 12.46 0.29 0.29
C LEU A 180 11.90 1.62 0.83
N GLY A 181 12.53 2.20 1.85
CA GLY A 181 12.08 3.44 2.50
C GLY A 181 13.18 4.51 2.57
N PRO A 182 12.82 5.81 2.65
CA PRO A 182 13.78 6.92 2.70
C PRO A 182 14.50 7.08 4.06
N ASN A 183 13.99 6.48 5.15
CA ASN A 183 14.57 6.61 6.49
C ASN A 183 14.88 5.22 7.07
N ALA A 184 16.07 4.71 6.79
CA ALA A 184 16.62 3.49 7.38
C ALA A 184 17.32 3.79 8.72
N GLU A 185 16.57 4.31 9.69
CA GLU A 185 17.04 4.37 11.08
C GLU A 185 16.17 3.45 11.94
N HIS A 186 16.82 2.41 12.50
CA HIS A 186 16.31 1.52 13.57
C HIS A 186 15.50 0.27 13.17
N SER A 187 16.01 -0.52 12.23
CA SER A 187 15.70 -1.96 12.16
C SER A 187 17.00 -2.76 12.27
N GLY A 188 17.19 -3.44 13.40
CA GLY A 188 18.33 -4.32 13.62
C GLY A 188 18.23 -5.59 12.78
N ALA A 189 18.52 -5.52 11.48
CA ALA A 189 18.62 -6.70 10.62
C ALA A 189 19.71 -6.52 9.55
N ARG A 190 20.88 -7.09 9.84
CA ARG A 190 22.00 -7.47 8.94
C ARG A 190 22.08 -6.78 7.57
N LYS A 191 23.10 -5.92 7.47
CA LYS A 191 23.81 -5.53 6.24
C LYS A 191 24.02 -6.71 5.28
N LEU A 192 23.22 -6.79 4.24
CA LEU A 192 23.56 -7.49 3.01
C LEU A 192 23.30 -6.56 1.84
N LEU A 193 24.33 -5.76 1.51
CA LEU A 193 24.73 -5.35 0.16
C LEU A 193 25.91 -4.37 0.29
N THR A 194 27.11 -4.90 0.55
CA THR A 194 28.37 -4.20 0.28
C THR A 194 29.26 -5.08 -0.57
N ARG A 195 28.96 -5.15 -1.87
CA ARG A 195 29.92 -5.33 -2.96
C ARG A 195 29.17 -5.31 -4.29
N GLY A 196 29.18 -4.19 -5.00
CA GLY A 196 28.88 -4.22 -6.44
C GLY A 196 28.37 -2.97 -7.14
N LEU A 197 27.89 -1.92 -6.46
CA LEU A 197 27.35 -0.75 -7.16
C LEU A 197 27.98 0.54 -6.65
N ARG A 198 29.09 0.94 -7.29
CA ARG A 198 29.59 2.32 -7.25
C ARG A 198 28.59 3.21 -8.00
N ALA A 199 27.70 3.88 -7.26
CA ALA A 199 27.25 5.26 -7.50
C ALA A 199 26.01 5.57 -6.63
N GLY A 200 26.18 6.44 -5.63
CA GLY A 200 25.15 7.38 -5.18
C GLY A 200 23.92 6.90 -4.40
N TRP A 201 23.77 5.63 -4.04
CA TRP A 201 22.57 5.11 -3.35
C TRP A 201 22.87 4.82 -1.87
N SER A 202 23.06 5.86 -1.06
CA SER A 202 23.20 5.72 0.40
C SER A 202 21.83 5.89 1.07
N GLY A 203 21.27 4.82 1.63
CA GLY A 203 20.01 4.88 2.43
C GLY A 203 19.07 3.68 2.31
N LEU A 204 19.40 2.69 1.46
CA LEU A 204 18.52 1.54 1.20
C LEU A 204 18.79 0.40 2.21
N GLU A 205 17.87 0.14 3.14
CA GLU A 205 17.86 -1.11 3.92
C GLU A 205 16.99 -2.15 3.19
N ILE A 206 17.52 -3.37 3.09
CA ILE A 206 16.83 -4.53 2.52
C ILE A 206 16.35 -5.37 3.70
N VAL A 207 15.10 -5.17 4.13
CA VAL A 207 14.49 -6.01 5.15
C VAL A 207 13.92 -7.26 4.49
N ASP A 208 14.69 -8.34 4.47
CA ASP A 208 14.22 -9.67 4.05
C ASP A 208 13.43 -10.30 5.19
N SER A 209 12.12 -10.05 5.20
CA SER A 209 11.21 -10.63 6.20
C SER A 209 10.77 -12.01 5.74
N SER A 210 11.55 -13.04 6.06
CA SER A 210 10.99 -14.41 6.12
C SER A 210 10.19 -14.56 7.42
N PRO A 211 8.93 -15.00 7.37
CA PRO A 211 8.08 -15.05 8.56
C PRO A 211 8.68 -15.93 9.66
N ALA A 212 8.88 -15.35 10.84
CA ALA A 212 9.28 -16.07 12.05
C ALA A 212 8.17 -17.00 12.60
N SER A 213 6.98 -17.01 11.98
CA SER A 213 5.89 -17.92 12.31
C SER A 213 6.11 -19.37 11.86
N ALA A 214 7.27 -19.70 11.25
CA ALA A 214 7.69 -21.07 10.96
C ALA A 214 8.47 -21.75 12.12
N ARG A 215 8.45 -21.15 13.33
CA ARG A 215 8.99 -21.76 14.55
C ARG A 215 7.93 -21.78 15.63
N TYR A 216 6.88 -22.60 15.48
CA TYR A 216 6.17 -23.33 16.54
C TYR A 216 5.18 -24.28 15.90
#